data_AF-A0A1F9C3Q2-F1
#
_entry.id   AF-A0A1F9C3Q2-F1
#
_cell.length_a   1.000
_cell.length_b   1.000
_cell.length_c   1.000
_cell.angle_alpha   90.00
_cell.angle_beta   90.00
_cell.angle_gamma   90.00
#
_symmetry.space_group_name_H-M   'P 1'
#
loop_
_entity.id
_entity.type
_entity.pdbx_description
1 polymer ?
#
loop_
_entity_poly.entity_id
_entity_poly.type
_entity_poly.pdbx_seq_one_letter_code
_entity_poly.pdbx_strand_id
1 'polypeptide(L)'
;MRIVSARRFYLSVLFLSALPLLLHPAISAPSPPENPHEYFRQPAQCGRCHVYTDSKLEPGRFSTSSVVFCLECHLAEERGRTHPLKVHPGSKFREVKIPPEFRLGDGENIICLTCHSAHGPYLSNVRTFAGQMPVNADAAGASPYFKTFFLRRSNPADDGFEALCGGCHRTP
;
A
#
# COMPACT_ATOMS: atom_id res chain seq x y z
N MET A 1 -29.11 -33.00 86.23
CA MET A 1 -28.51 -33.36 84.92
C MET A 1 -28.48 -32.11 84.05
N ARG A 2 -27.29 -31.56 83.78
CA ARG A 2 -27.10 -30.41 82.87
C ARG A 2 -26.20 -30.88 81.72
N ILE A 3 -26.71 -30.81 80.49
CA ILE A 3 -25.99 -31.13 79.26
C ILE A 3 -25.36 -29.83 78.77
N VAL A 4 -24.02 -29.75 78.80
CA VAL A 4 -23.27 -28.60 78.26
C VAL A 4 -22.90 -28.92 76.82
N SER A 5 -23.43 -28.13 75.89
CA SER A 5 -23.19 -28.27 74.44
C SER A 5 -21.87 -27.60 74.06
N ALA A 6 -20.92 -28.39 73.57
CA ALA A 6 -19.63 -27.93 73.07
C ALA A 6 -19.77 -27.39 71.64
N ARG A 7 -19.85 -26.06 71.49
CA ARG A 7 -19.72 -25.39 70.18
C ARG A 7 -18.26 -25.44 69.73
N ARG A 8 -18.02 -26.14 68.62
CA ARG A 8 -16.72 -26.21 67.94
C ARG A 8 -16.40 -24.86 67.29
N PHE A 9 -15.31 -24.24 67.73
CA PHE A 9 -14.60 -23.17 67.05
C PHE A 9 -13.83 -23.77 65.86
N TYR A 10 -14.23 -23.48 64.63
CA TYR A 10 -13.38 -23.62 63.44
C TYR A 10 -13.76 -22.52 62.47
N LEU A 11 -13.11 -21.38 62.60
CA LEU A 11 -13.21 -20.27 61.67
C LEU A 11 -11.79 -19.77 61.41
N SER A 12 -11.49 -19.57 60.13
CA SER A 12 -10.44 -18.71 59.62
C SER A 12 -9.04 -19.32 59.41
N VAL A 13 -8.88 -20.20 58.43
CA VAL A 13 -7.67 -20.22 57.57
C VAL A 13 -8.05 -20.74 56.19
N LEU A 14 -8.50 -19.89 55.26
CA LEU A 14 -8.62 -20.28 53.85
C LEU A 14 -8.36 -19.08 52.92
N PHE A 15 -7.39 -19.28 52.03
CA PHE A 15 -7.08 -18.56 50.79
C PHE A 15 -6.35 -17.20 50.83
N LEU A 16 -5.06 -17.24 51.17
CA LEU A 16 -4.04 -16.33 50.63
C LEU A 16 -3.23 -17.06 49.53
N SER A 17 -3.81 -17.23 48.33
CA SER A 17 -3.08 -17.79 47.19
C SER A 17 -3.80 -17.51 45.87
N ALA A 18 -4.03 -16.23 45.56
CA ALA A 18 -4.64 -15.81 44.30
C ALA A 18 -3.92 -14.60 43.70
N LEU A 19 -2.67 -14.76 43.26
CA LEU A 19 -2.04 -13.92 42.22
C LEU A 19 -0.66 -14.50 41.86
N PRO A 20 -0.56 -15.29 40.78
CA PRO A 20 0.38 -14.87 39.74
C PRO A 20 -0.03 -15.41 38.36
N LEU A 21 -0.89 -14.72 37.60
CA LEU A 21 -1.22 -15.18 36.24
C LEU A 21 -1.53 -14.06 35.24
N LEU A 22 -1.16 -12.80 35.53
CA LEU A 22 -1.40 -11.66 34.65
C LEU A 22 -0.12 -11.02 34.09
N LEU A 23 0.96 -11.79 33.93
CA LEU A 23 2.14 -11.39 33.15
C LEU A 23 2.33 -12.34 31.98
N HIS A 24 1.30 -12.45 31.13
CA HIS A 24 1.55 -12.92 29.78
C HIS A 24 2.18 -11.76 29.01
N PRO A 25 3.42 -11.89 28.47
CA PRO A 25 3.96 -10.87 27.60
C PRO A 25 2.97 -10.66 26.47
N ALA A 26 2.52 -9.41 26.29
CA ALA A 26 1.66 -9.06 25.18
C ALA A 26 2.39 -9.48 23.90
N ILE A 27 1.88 -10.53 23.24
CA ILE A 27 2.38 -10.94 21.93
C ILE A 27 2.11 -9.74 21.03
N SER A 28 3.18 -9.00 20.72
CA SER A 28 3.10 -7.85 19.85
C SER A 28 2.71 -8.36 18.47
N ALA A 29 1.65 -7.79 17.90
CA ALA A 29 1.24 -8.13 16.54
C ALA A 29 2.43 -7.90 15.58
N PRO A 30 2.61 -8.77 14.58
CA PRO A 30 3.68 -8.60 13.59
C PRO A 30 3.56 -7.24 12.92
N SER A 31 4.67 -6.49 12.84
CA SER A 31 4.71 -5.19 12.17
C SER A 31 4.38 -5.34 10.68
N PRO A 32 3.70 -4.37 10.06
CA PRO A 32 3.50 -4.36 8.61
C PRO A 32 4.83 -4.42 7.87
N PRO A 33 4.88 -5.03 6.67
CA PRO A 33 6.08 -5.04 5.86
C PRO A 33 6.50 -3.62 5.50
N GLU A 34 7.81 -3.40 5.43
CA GLU A 34 8.40 -2.11 5.06
C GLU A 34 7.99 -1.71 3.63
N ASN A 35 7.81 -0.41 3.42
CA ASN A 35 7.51 0.16 2.13
C ASN A 35 8.76 0.11 1.21
N PRO A 36 8.77 -0.67 0.12
CA PRO A 36 9.94 -0.79 -0.75
C PRO A 36 10.29 0.53 -1.47
N HIS A 37 9.37 1.49 -1.48
CA HIS A 37 9.52 2.80 -2.11
C HIS A 37 9.81 3.92 -1.10
N GLU A 38 10.09 3.60 0.17
CA GLU A 38 10.32 4.63 1.20
C GLU A 38 11.50 5.55 0.85
N TYR A 39 12.53 5.03 0.20
CA TYR A 39 13.71 5.79 -0.21
C TYR A 39 13.41 6.90 -1.22
N PHE A 40 12.29 6.85 -1.94
CA PHE A 40 11.87 7.94 -2.83
C PHE A 40 11.54 9.24 -2.08
N ARG A 41 11.37 9.19 -0.75
CA ARG A 41 11.17 10.40 0.08
C ARG A 41 12.46 11.16 0.35
N GLN A 42 13.62 10.60 0.01
CA GLN A 42 14.90 11.27 0.22
C GLN A 42 15.07 12.38 -0.84
N PRO A 43 15.36 13.64 -0.45
CA PRO A 43 15.48 14.76 -1.39
C PRO A 43 16.50 14.54 -2.52
N ALA A 44 17.55 13.77 -2.26
CA ALA A 44 18.57 13.42 -3.25
C ALA A 44 18.01 12.60 -4.44
N GLN A 45 16.86 11.94 -4.26
CA GLN A 45 16.23 11.13 -5.30
C GLN A 45 15.26 11.93 -6.18
N CYS A 46 14.85 13.14 -5.78
CA CYS A 46 13.82 13.91 -6.47
C CYS A 46 14.13 14.11 -7.96
N GLY A 47 15.38 14.46 -8.29
CA GLY A 47 15.84 14.67 -9.67
C GLY A 47 15.90 13.43 -10.55
N ARG A 48 15.71 12.23 -9.99
CA ARG A 48 15.61 11.00 -10.78
C ARG A 48 14.24 10.82 -11.43
N CYS A 49 13.21 11.47 -10.87
CA CYS A 49 11.84 11.37 -11.36
C CYS A 49 11.30 12.71 -11.87
N HIS A 50 11.57 13.78 -11.16
CA HIS A 50 10.97 15.09 -11.40
C HIS A 50 11.86 15.99 -12.26
N VAL A 51 11.21 16.86 -13.03
CA VAL A 51 11.89 17.88 -13.83
C VAL A 51 12.25 19.08 -12.95
N TYR A 52 13.38 19.71 -13.24
CA TYR A 52 13.77 21.00 -12.68
C TYR A 52 13.68 22.08 -13.77
N THR A 53 13.14 23.25 -13.44
CA THR A 53 13.15 24.46 -14.27
C THR A 53 13.79 25.57 -13.46
N ASP A 54 14.84 26.21 -13.98
CA ASP A 54 15.58 27.27 -13.26
C ASP A 54 16.00 26.87 -11.83
N SER A 55 16.53 25.65 -11.68
CA SER A 55 16.91 25.04 -10.39
C SER A 55 15.75 24.80 -9.40
N LYS A 56 14.50 25.04 -9.82
CA LYS A 56 13.31 24.74 -9.03
C LYS A 56 12.72 23.40 -9.44
N LEU A 57 12.49 22.53 -8.45
CA LEU A 57 11.78 21.26 -8.64
C LEU A 57 10.33 21.54 -9.07
N GLU A 58 9.86 20.83 -10.09
CA GLU A 58 8.47 20.88 -10.58
C GLU A 58 7.75 19.56 -10.23
N PRO A 59 7.04 19.46 -9.08
CA PRO A 59 6.49 18.18 -8.60
C PRO A 59 5.41 17.58 -9.51
N GLY A 60 4.81 18.41 -10.37
CA GLY A 60 3.81 18.00 -11.35
C GLY A 60 4.39 17.40 -12.63
N ARG A 61 5.69 17.59 -12.90
CA ARG A 61 6.34 17.21 -14.16
C ARG A 61 7.37 16.11 -13.92
N PHE A 62 7.38 15.13 -14.80
CA PHE A 62 8.27 13.98 -14.69
C PHE A 62 9.20 13.87 -15.89
N SER A 63 10.44 13.44 -15.66
CA SER A 63 11.35 13.09 -16.74
C SER A 63 11.03 11.69 -17.27
N THR A 64 11.12 11.47 -18.57
CA THR A 64 11.06 10.11 -19.16
C THR A 64 12.21 9.22 -18.70
N SER A 65 13.31 9.78 -18.20
CA SER A 65 14.40 9.02 -17.55
C SER A 65 13.94 8.28 -16.29
N SER A 66 12.84 8.71 -15.66
CA SER A 66 12.23 8.02 -14.51
C SER A 66 11.89 6.57 -14.82
N VAL A 67 11.59 6.24 -16.09
CA VAL A 67 11.38 4.86 -16.52
C VAL A 67 12.63 4.01 -16.27
N VAL A 68 13.81 4.50 -16.60
CA VAL A 68 15.08 3.77 -16.38
C VAL A 68 15.28 3.53 -14.89
N PHE A 69 15.03 4.55 -14.07
CA PHE A 69 15.13 4.42 -12.61
C PHE A 69 14.19 3.34 -12.05
N CYS A 70 12.92 3.30 -12.47
CA CYS A 70 12.01 2.23 -12.06
C CYS A 70 12.52 0.84 -12.47
N LEU A 71 13.16 0.73 -13.63
CA LEU A 71 13.64 -0.54 -14.18
C LEU A 71 14.97 -1.02 -13.56
N GLU A 72 15.60 -0.24 -12.68
CA GLU A 72 16.72 -0.72 -11.86
C GLU A 72 16.27 -1.82 -10.88
N CYS A 73 15.00 -1.78 -10.46
CA CYS A 73 14.41 -2.77 -9.55
C CYS A 73 13.30 -3.61 -10.21
N HIS A 74 12.56 -3.05 -11.17
CA HIS A 74 11.45 -3.75 -11.84
C HIS A 74 11.90 -4.31 -13.19
N LEU A 75 11.82 -5.63 -13.35
CA LEU A 75 12.26 -6.26 -14.59
C LEU A 75 11.33 -5.93 -15.75
N ALA A 76 11.92 -5.70 -16.91
CA ALA A 76 11.20 -5.31 -18.10
C ALA A 76 10.18 -6.38 -18.54
N GLU A 77 10.53 -7.63 -18.31
CA GLU A 77 9.83 -8.86 -18.67
C GLU A 77 8.59 -9.09 -17.80
N GLU A 78 8.59 -8.59 -16.56
CA GLU A 78 7.49 -8.75 -15.59
C GLU A 78 6.29 -7.84 -15.90
N ARG A 79 6.47 -6.84 -16.76
CA ARG A 79 5.43 -5.86 -17.09
C ARG A 79 4.34 -6.42 -18.01
N GLY A 80 4.53 -7.59 -18.62
CA GLY A 80 3.58 -8.11 -19.61
C GLY A 80 3.37 -7.18 -20.82
N ARG A 81 2.44 -7.54 -21.71
CA ARG A 81 2.24 -6.82 -22.99
C ARG A 81 1.44 -5.51 -22.88
N THR A 82 0.84 -5.23 -21.74
CA THR A 82 -0.17 -4.18 -21.54
C THR A 82 0.35 -2.92 -20.84
N HIS A 83 1.66 -2.81 -20.57
CA HIS A 83 2.27 -1.65 -19.92
C HIS A 83 2.98 -0.76 -20.97
N PRO A 84 2.27 0.17 -21.63
CA PRO A 84 2.87 1.06 -22.60
C PRO A 84 3.88 1.97 -21.92
N LEU A 85 5.04 2.15 -22.56
CA LEU A 85 6.08 3.07 -22.12
C LEU A 85 6.60 3.83 -23.33
N LYS A 86 6.91 5.12 -23.13
CA LYS A 86 7.39 6.03 -24.19
C LYS A 86 6.42 6.11 -25.38
N VAL A 87 5.12 5.97 -25.10
CA VAL A 87 4.04 6.11 -26.06
C VAL A 87 3.43 7.49 -25.89
N HIS A 88 3.36 8.25 -26.98
CA HIS A 88 2.64 9.53 -27.00
C HIS A 88 1.13 9.28 -27.20
N PRO A 89 0.25 9.74 -26.29
CA PRO A 89 -1.20 9.56 -26.38
C PRO A 89 -1.84 10.11 -27.66
N GLY A 90 -1.28 11.19 -28.23
CA GLY A 90 -1.71 11.76 -29.52
C GLY A 90 -1.05 11.15 -30.77
N SER A 91 -0.41 9.98 -30.67
CA SER A 91 0.23 9.37 -31.85
C SER A 91 -0.81 8.84 -32.87
N LYS A 92 -0.41 8.83 -34.16
CA LYS A 92 -1.27 8.73 -35.37
C LYS A 92 -2.31 7.59 -35.44
N PHE A 93 -2.31 6.64 -34.51
CA PHE A 93 -3.15 5.43 -34.61
C PHE A 93 -4.31 5.37 -33.62
N ARG A 94 -4.32 6.18 -32.55
CA ARG A 94 -5.41 6.30 -31.56
C ARG A 94 -5.12 7.51 -30.66
N GLU A 95 -5.77 8.62 -30.94
CA GLU A 95 -5.76 9.75 -30.02
C GLU A 95 -6.57 9.35 -28.78
N VAL A 96 -5.92 9.33 -27.61
CA VAL A 96 -6.59 9.07 -26.33
C VAL A 96 -6.43 10.28 -25.44
N LYS A 97 -7.54 10.71 -24.83
CA LYS A 97 -7.51 11.78 -23.83
C LYS A 97 -7.01 11.21 -22.50
N ILE A 98 -5.91 11.75 -22.01
CA ILE A 98 -5.35 11.37 -20.71
C ILE A 98 -5.99 12.23 -19.62
N PRO A 99 -6.67 11.64 -18.62
CA PRO A 99 -7.17 12.37 -17.46
C PRO A 99 -6.06 13.13 -16.71
N PRO A 100 -6.33 14.33 -16.16
CA PRO A 100 -5.30 15.16 -15.51
C PRO A 100 -4.54 14.48 -14.35
N GLU A 101 -5.13 13.50 -13.68
CA GLU A 101 -4.49 12.73 -12.61
C GLU A 101 -3.41 11.77 -13.13
N PHE A 102 -3.47 11.40 -14.41
CA PHE A 102 -2.50 10.55 -15.08
C PHE A 102 -1.42 11.42 -15.72
N ARG A 103 -0.40 11.71 -14.92
CA ARG A 103 0.67 12.63 -15.32
C ARG A 103 1.58 11.99 -16.35
N LEU A 104 1.79 12.69 -17.46
CA LEU A 104 2.72 12.27 -18.50
C LEU A 104 4.16 12.68 -18.15
N GLY A 105 5.13 11.99 -18.75
CA GLY A 105 6.52 12.42 -18.75
C GLY A 105 6.76 13.63 -19.66
N ASP A 106 8.00 14.10 -19.67
CA ASP A 106 8.46 15.05 -20.68
C ASP A 106 8.23 14.52 -22.11
N GLY A 107 7.91 15.44 -23.02
CA GLY A 107 7.42 15.10 -24.36
C GLY A 107 6.07 14.38 -24.37
N GLU A 108 5.26 14.52 -23.32
CA GLU A 108 3.89 13.99 -23.21
C GLU A 108 3.79 12.47 -23.39
N ASN A 109 4.81 11.73 -22.94
CA ASN A 109 4.85 10.28 -23.06
C ASN A 109 4.23 9.58 -21.84
N ILE A 110 3.58 8.44 -22.08
CA ILE A 110 3.19 7.51 -21.02
C ILE A 110 4.46 6.90 -20.40
N ILE A 111 4.56 6.99 -19.08
CA ILE A 111 5.66 6.47 -18.24
C ILE A 111 5.08 5.66 -17.08
N CYS A 112 5.93 5.00 -16.29
CA CYS A 112 5.48 4.24 -15.10
C CYS A 112 4.62 5.12 -14.16
N LEU A 113 5.04 6.37 -13.95
CA LEU A 113 4.38 7.32 -13.05
C LEU A 113 3.06 7.89 -13.59
N THR A 114 2.69 7.57 -14.85
CA THR A 114 1.38 7.91 -15.41
C THR A 114 0.27 7.10 -14.74
N CYS A 115 0.53 5.83 -14.43
CA CYS A 115 -0.43 4.95 -13.75
C CYS A 115 -0.11 4.74 -12.27
N HIS A 116 1.17 4.86 -11.90
CA HIS A 116 1.64 4.65 -10.53
C HIS A 116 1.99 5.98 -9.81
N SER A 117 1.88 5.98 -8.49
CA SER A 117 2.28 7.05 -7.59
C SER A 117 3.40 6.55 -6.69
N ALA A 118 4.64 6.86 -7.02
CA ALA A 118 5.83 6.47 -6.25
C ALA A 118 5.77 6.88 -4.76
N HIS A 119 5.10 7.99 -4.46
CA HIS A 119 4.88 8.48 -3.10
C HIS A 119 3.58 7.97 -2.44
N GLY A 120 2.82 7.14 -3.14
CA GLY A 120 1.55 6.60 -2.67
C GLY A 120 1.71 5.68 -1.44
N PRO A 121 0.61 5.40 -0.74
CA PRO A 121 0.64 4.41 0.35
C PRO A 121 1.01 3.04 -0.22
N TYR A 122 1.84 2.27 0.49
CA TYR A 122 2.17 0.88 0.11
C TYR A 122 1.02 -0.09 0.42
N LEU A 123 0.35 0.14 1.56
CA LEU A 123 -0.71 -0.71 2.08
C LEU A 123 -2.01 0.07 2.24
N SER A 124 -3.14 -0.63 2.12
CA SER A 124 -4.50 -0.10 2.30
C SER A 124 -5.37 -1.14 3.00
N ASN A 125 -6.40 -0.71 3.73
CA ASN A 125 -7.46 -1.60 4.22
C ASN A 125 -8.51 -1.93 3.14
N VAL A 126 -8.38 -1.34 1.95
CA VAL A 126 -9.23 -1.57 0.78
C VAL A 126 -8.43 -2.34 -0.27
N ARG A 127 -9.04 -3.37 -0.85
CA ARG A 127 -8.46 -4.13 -1.97
C ARG A 127 -8.26 -3.23 -3.18
N THR A 128 -7.35 -3.62 -4.04
CA THR A 128 -7.17 -3.02 -5.37
C THR A 128 -8.02 -3.74 -6.43
N PHE A 129 -8.33 -5.02 -6.22
CA PHE A 129 -9.21 -5.84 -7.06
C PHE A 129 -9.92 -6.92 -6.21
N ALA A 130 -11.09 -7.40 -6.65
CA ALA A 130 -11.97 -8.27 -5.87
C ALA A 130 -11.29 -9.53 -5.29
N GLY A 131 -10.35 -10.14 -6.04
CA GLY A 131 -9.62 -11.35 -5.64
C GLY A 131 -8.34 -11.16 -4.83
N GLN A 132 -7.99 -9.94 -4.42
CA GLN A 132 -6.68 -9.69 -3.81
C GLN A 132 -6.56 -10.31 -2.40
N MET A 133 -5.54 -11.16 -2.20
CA MET A 133 -5.23 -11.71 -0.88
C MET A 133 -4.61 -10.64 0.04
N PRO A 134 -4.97 -10.60 1.34
CA PRO A 134 -4.33 -9.72 2.31
C PRO A 134 -2.87 -10.14 2.52
N VAL A 135 -2.03 -9.16 2.83
CA VAL A 135 -0.59 -9.38 3.09
C VAL A 135 -0.38 -10.04 4.45
N ASN A 136 -1.32 -9.89 5.37
CA ASN A 136 -1.33 -10.47 6.71
C ASN A 136 -2.37 -11.59 6.88
N ALA A 137 -2.53 -12.46 5.89
CA ALA A 137 -3.54 -13.53 5.92
C ALA A 137 -3.48 -14.41 7.18
N ASP A 138 -2.30 -14.60 7.76
CA ASP A 138 -2.08 -15.48 8.91
C ASP A 138 -2.18 -14.76 10.28
N ALA A 139 -2.38 -13.44 10.30
CA ALA A 139 -2.43 -12.66 11.54
C ALA A 139 -3.84 -12.68 12.16
N ALA A 140 -4.12 -13.69 12.99
CA ALA A 140 -5.41 -13.85 13.67
C ALA A 140 -5.82 -12.59 14.45
N GLY A 141 -7.03 -12.08 14.18
CA GLY A 141 -7.61 -10.92 14.86
C GLY A 141 -7.13 -9.56 14.37
N ALA A 142 -6.17 -9.49 13.44
CA ALA A 142 -5.75 -8.23 12.83
C ALA A 142 -6.65 -7.86 11.64
N SER A 143 -6.94 -6.56 11.47
CA SER A 143 -7.61 -6.07 10.26
C SER A 143 -6.75 -6.36 9.01
N PRO A 144 -7.34 -6.83 7.90
CA PRO A 144 -6.58 -7.13 6.69
C PRO A 144 -6.04 -5.86 6.06
N TYR A 145 -4.84 -5.94 5.52
CA TYR A 145 -4.29 -4.91 4.64
C TYR A 145 -3.78 -5.51 3.32
N PHE A 146 -3.85 -4.71 2.27
CA PHE A 146 -3.66 -5.09 0.88
C PHE A 146 -2.61 -4.19 0.25
N LYS A 147 -1.79 -4.74 -0.66
CA LYS A 147 -0.86 -3.93 -1.46
C LYS A 147 -1.66 -3.01 -2.37
N THR A 148 -1.33 -1.73 -2.39
CA THR A 148 -1.98 -0.76 -3.29
C THR A 148 -1.43 -0.85 -4.72
N PHE A 149 -0.29 -1.52 -4.89
CA PHE A 149 0.55 -1.50 -6.10
C PHE A 149 0.89 -0.07 -6.56
N PHE A 150 0.79 0.90 -5.63
CA PHE A 150 0.97 2.31 -5.88
C PHE A 150 0.08 2.86 -7.01
N LEU A 151 -1.07 2.26 -7.28
CA LEU A 151 -1.91 2.68 -8.40
C LEU A 151 -2.59 4.01 -8.10
N ARG A 152 -2.65 4.88 -9.12
CA ARG A 152 -3.38 6.14 -9.03
C ARG A 152 -4.90 5.95 -9.01
N ARG A 153 -5.37 4.83 -9.55
CA ARG A 153 -6.78 4.49 -9.65
C ARG A 153 -6.93 2.98 -9.52
N SER A 154 -7.97 2.57 -8.83
CA SER A 154 -8.42 1.18 -8.76
C SER A 154 -9.87 1.16 -8.31
N ASN A 155 -10.62 0.16 -8.73
CA ASN A 155 -12.00 0.00 -8.32
C ASN A 155 -12.27 -1.46 -7.91
N PRO A 156 -12.05 -1.82 -6.65
CA PRO A 156 -12.15 -3.22 -6.23
C PRO A 156 -13.56 -3.80 -6.32
N ALA A 157 -14.60 -2.97 -6.40
CA ALA A 157 -15.99 -3.41 -6.44
C ALA A 157 -16.44 -3.87 -7.84
N ASP A 158 -15.71 -3.49 -8.89
CA ASP A 158 -16.10 -3.74 -10.28
C ASP A 158 -14.86 -4.14 -11.09
N ASP A 159 -14.21 -3.18 -11.75
CA ASP A 159 -13.23 -3.42 -12.81
C ASP A 159 -11.76 -3.50 -12.32
N GLY A 160 -11.53 -3.39 -11.00
CA GLY A 160 -10.23 -3.60 -10.37
C GLY A 160 -9.14 -2.70 -10.94
N PHE A 161 -8.14 -3.31 -11.58
CA PHE A 161 -7.05 -2.61 -12.27
C PHE A 161 -7.48 -2.00 -13.61
N GLU A 162 -8.52 -2.54 -14.25
CA GLU A 162 -8.98 -2.02 -15.54
C GLU A 162 -9.50 -0.59 -15.42
N ALA A 163 -9.86 -0.13 -14.22
CA ALA A 163 -10.21 1.25 -13.94
C ALA A 163 -9.12 2.24 -14.41
N LEU A 164 -7.85 1.82 -14.35
CA LEU A 164 -6.72 2.61 -14.88
C LEU A 164 -6.78 2.73 -16.39
N CYS A 165 -6.83 1.58 -17.07
CA CYS A 165 -6.89 1.52 -18.53
C CYS A 165 -8.12 2.26 -19.06
N GLY A 166 -9.26 2.07 -18.39
CA GLY A 166 -10.53 2.71 -18.72
C GLY A 166 -10.48 4.23 -18.62
N GLY A 167 -9.61 4.80 -17.78
CA GLY A 167 -9.47 6.26 -17.69
C GLY A 167 -9.04 6.92 -19.00
N CYS A 168 -8.27 6.23 -19.83
CA CYS A 168 -7.87 6.74 -21.15
C CYS A 168 -8.66 6.11 -22.30
N HIS A 169 -9.07 4.84 -22.16
CA HIS A 169 -9.66 4.07 -23.25
C HIS A 169 -11.20 4.01 -23.27
N ARG A 170 -11.88 4.40 -22.18
CA ARG A 170 -13.35 4.46 -22.10
C ARG A 170 -13.89 5.89 -22.11
N THR A 171 -13.00 6.89 -22.17
CA THR A 171 -13.39 8.29 -22.30
C THR A 171 -13.66 8.58 -23.78
N PRO A 172 -14.86 9.04 -24.15
CA PRO A 172 -15.21 9.34 -25.53
C PRO A 172 -14.40 10.49 -26.12
#